data_AF-A0A1G9F832-F1
#
_entry.id   AF-A0A1G9F832-F1
#
_cell.length_a   1.000
_cell.length_b   1.000
_cell.length_c   1.000
_cell.angle_alpha   90.00
_cell.angle_beta   90.00
_cell.angle_gamma   90.00
#
_symmetry.space_group_name_H-M   'P 1'
#
loop_
_entity.id
_entity.type
_entity.pdbx_description
1 polymer ?
#
loop_
_entity_poly.entity_id
_entity_poly.type
_entity_poly.pdbx_seq_one_letter_code
_entity_poly.pdbx_strand_id
1 'polypeptide(L)'
;MDGVDVAAVEFRLRAGVIESLPLGYDSLPYPETLRRELVSLTRSEDKGPSAWCGLEAETGRAFAAAARYGVEELARGRADLIGSFGQTVRHETVRGGTLGTLQLGGSARIAEATGLPVLADPRSRDVAAGGQGAPLAPVLDVLWLAGLFPPVWTTSSPDGVLALNVGGIANITVVGRGEPIAYDTGPGNALIDAAAELVGAEEGRDTDGTLAARGRVRPDLLERLLADEYFHLSPPKTADKEHFGLEYLRNALAAVSEVAAPDLLRTVTELTVRTVTEACAAHEPGLVIASGGGVANPVLMSGLRRELGRHGAELNTSGQHGIPPDAKEAFLAALLGFLGMHGIAGNIASCTGAEGPRVLGTLTPGNRPLSTPEPVGTPVTALRISAPSAFHTPGRESTCASSTWQ
;
A
#
# COMPACT_ATOMS: atom_id res chain seq x y z
N MET A 1 -3.64 11.33 -1.92
CA MET A 1 -2.38 11.82 -1.33
C MET A 1 -2.78 12.73 -0.20
N ASP A 2 -2.78 12.21 1.01
CA ASP A 2 -3.35 12.79 2.22
C ASP A 2 -2.26 13.17 3.24
N GLY A 3 -1.21 12.35 3.35
CA GLY A 3 -0.10 12.67 4.26
C GLY A 3 1.13 11.78 4.09
N VAL A 4 1.98 11.83 5.11
CA VAL A 4 3.15 10.97 5.30
C VAL A 4 2.85 10.02 6.45
N ASP A 5 2.68 8.74 6.13
CA ASP A 5 2.53 7.69 7.13
C ASP A 5 3.89 7.35 7.75
N VAL A 6 3.92 7.23 9.07
CA VAL A 6 5.12 6.93 9.85
C VAL A 6 4.84 5.78 10.81
N ALA A 7 5.78 4.83 10.89
CA ALA A 7 5.73 3.73 11.84
C ALA A 7 7.10 3.56 12.50
N ALA A 8 7.11 3.33 13.81
CA ALA A 8 8.29 2.92 14.54
C ALA A 8 8.16 1.45 14.93
N VAL A 9 9.19 0.66 14.62
CA VAL A 9 9.19 -0.79 14.83
C VAL A 9 10.56 -1.20 15.33
N GLU A 10 10.59 -2.03 16.36
CA GLU A 10 11.80 -2.71 16.78
C GLU A 10 11.87 -4.07 16.09
N PHE A 11 12.95 -4.31 15.34
CA PHE A 11 13.22 -5.57 14.67
C PHE A 11 14.41 -6.28 15.30
N ARG A 12 14.29 -7.60 15.50
CA ARG A 12 15.38 -8.46 15.92
C ARG A 12 15.41 -9.69 15.04
N LEU A 13 16.56 -9.97 14.43
CA LEU A 13 16.73 -11.18 13.62
C LEU A 13 17.34 -12.30 14.47
N ARG A 14 16.64 -13.43 14.54
CA ARG A 14 17.09 -14.64 15.24
C ARG A 14 16.84 -15.87 14.37
N ALA A 15 17.90 -16.60 14.04
CA ALA A 15 17.82 -17.86 13.31
C ALA A 15 16.92 -17.81 12.03
N GLY A 16 17.04 -16.74 11.24
CA GLY A 16 16.25 -16.55 10.02
C GLY A 16 14.81 -16.08 10.23
N VAL A 17 14.42 -15.72 11.46
CA VAL A 17 13.11 -15.14 11.77
C VAL A 17 13.29 -13.72 12.29
N ILE A 18 12.55 -12.77 11.71
CA ILE A 18 12.45 -11.40 12.19
C ILE A 18 11.37 -11.35 13.26
N GLU A 19 11.77 -11.10 14.51
CA GLU A 19 10.87 -10.72 15.58
C GLU A 19 10.60 -9.21 15.45
N SER A 20 9.33 -8.85 15.33
CA SER A 20 8.84 -7.48 15.16
C SER A 20 8.05 -7.06 16.38
N LEU A 21 8.43 -5.93 16.97
CA LEU A 21 7.68 -5.24 18.01
C LEU A 21 7.29 -3.85 17.48
N PRO A 22 6.04 -3.67 17.05
CA PRO A 22 5.50 -2.35 16.74
C PRO A 22 5.55 -1.43 17.95
N LEU A 23 6.13 -0.24 17.81
CA LEU A 23 6.22 0.76 18.88
C LEU A 23 5.13 1.84 18.75
N GLY A 24 4.70 2.12 17.52
CA GLY A 24 3.63 3.06 17.23
C GLY A 24 3.57 3.38 15.74
N TYR A 25 2.49 4.03 15.33
CA TYR A 25 2.32 4.56 13.98
C TYR A 25 1.44 5.79 14.01
N ASP A 26 1.57 6.64 13.00
CA ASP A 26 0.73 7.82 12.80
C ASP A 26 0.76 8.26 11.33
N SER A 27 -0.04 9.26 10.98
CA SER A 27 -0.02 9.91 9.67
C SER A 27 -0.02 11.41 9.84
N LEU A 28 0.99 12.08 9.27
CA LEU A 28 1.11 13.53 9.32
C LEU A 28 0.59 14.14 8.01
N PRO A 29 -0.40 15.04 8.04
CA PRO A 29 -0.97 15.59 6.83
C PRO A 29 0.06 16.45 6.06
N TYR A 30 -0.01 16.41 4.74
CA TYR A 30 0.73 17.39 3.94
C TYR A 30 0.14 18.79 4.13
N PRO A 31 0.97 19.86 4.10
CA PRO A 31 0.46 21.21 3.90
C PRO A 31 -0.41 21.27 2.64
N GLU A 32 -1.56 21.94 2.70
CA GLU A 32 -2.55 21.94 1.62
C GLU A 32 -2.00 22.47 0.28
N THR A 33 -1.02 23.38 0.31
CA THR A 33 -0.33 23.84 -0.91
C THR A 33 0.46 22.71 -1.56
N LEU A 34 1.31 22.02 -0.78
CA LEU A 34 2.11 20.90 -1.25
C LEU A 34 1.23 19.75 -1.74
N ARG A 35 0.16 19.43 -1.00
CA ARG A 35 -0.80 18.38 -1.39
C ARG A 35 -1.38 18.65 -2.77
N ARG A 36 -1.83 19.88 -3.04
CA ARG A 36 -2.38 20.28 -4.34
C ARG A 36 -1.35 20.16 -5.47
N GLU A 37 -0.11 20.59 -5.24
CA GLU A 37 0.92 20.50 -6.27
C GLU A 37 1.34 19.04 -6.56
N LEU A 38 1.42 18.18 -5.54
CA LEU A 38 1.69 16.75 -5.73
C LEU A 38 0.57 16.04 -6.50
N VAL A 39 -0.69 16.40 -6.23
CA VAL A 39 -1.84 15.88 -7.00
C VAL A 39 -1.82 16.42 -8.44
N SER A 40 -1.40 17.67 -8.67
CA SER A 40 -1.31 18.22 -10.03
C SER A 40 -0.28 17.48 -10.89
N LEU A 41 0.81 16.98 -10.29
CA LEU A 41 1.81 16.16 -10.98
C LEU A 41 1.25 14.84 -11.51
N THR A 42 0.30 14.21 -10.82
CA THR A 42 -0.38 12.99 -11.32
C THR A 42 -1.34 13.24 -12.47
N ARG A 43 -1.55 14.50 -12.86
CA ARG A 43 -2.41 14.89 -13.98
C ARG A 43 -1.60 15.31 -15.21
N SER A 44 -0.33 14.90 -15.28
CA SER A 44 0.59 15.14 -16.40
C SER A 44 0.82 16.62 -16.74
N GLU A 45 1.05 17.45 -15.73
CA GLU A 45 1.59 18.80 -15.94
C GLU A 45 3.11 18.75 -16.15
N ASP A 46 3.57 19.13 -17.33
CA ASP A 46 5.00 19.34 -17.59
C ASP A 46 5.54 20.47 -16.69
N LYS A 47 6.34 20.10 -15.68
CA LYS A 47 7.04 21.05 -14.81
C LYS A 47 8.52 21.14 -15.19
N GLY A 48 9.06 22.36 -15.17
CA GLY A 48 10.50 22.59 -15.40
C GLY A 48 11.37 22.21 -14.19
N PRO A 49 12.70 22.09 -14.36
CA PRO A 49 13.61 21.62 -13.30
C PRO A 49 13.54 22.39 -11.98
N SER A 50 13.35 23.71 -12.03
CA SER A 50 13.23 24.53 -10.82
C SER A 50 12.00 24.19 -9.98
N ALA A 51 10.88 23.86 -10.64
CA ALA A 51 9.65 23.45 -9.95
C ALA A 51 9.82 22.07 -9.30
N TRP A 52 10.44 21.13 -10.01
CA TRP A 52 10.81 19.83 -9.44
C TRP A 52 11.74 19.95 -8.22
N CYS A 53 12.74 20.82 -8.29
CA CYS A 53 13.64 21.11 -7.17
C CYS A 53 12.88 21.69 -5.95
N GLY A 54 11.93 22.60 -6.19
CA GLY A 54 11.06 23.15 -5.14
C GLY A 54 10.21 22.07 -4.48
N LEU A 55 9.54 21.24 -5.30
CA LEU A 55 8.69 20.14 -4.83
C LEU A 55 9.47 19.08 -4.04
N GLU A 56 10.67 18.72 -4.50
CA GLU A 56 11.56 17.82 -3.77
C GLU A 56 11.95 18.41 -2.41
N ALA A 57 12.24 19.72 -2.37
CA ALA A 57 12.59 20.39 -1.13
C ALA A 57 11.42 20.47 -0.13
N GLU A 58 10.20 20.72 -0.61
CA GLU A 58 8.99 20.77 0.21
C GLU A 58 8.56 19.40 0.71
N THR A 59 8.52 18.43 -0.19
CA THR A 59 8.23 17.03 0.16
C THR A 59 9.25 16.52 1.17
N GLY A 60 10.54 16.77 0.94
CA GLY A 60 11.60 16.40 1.88
C GLY A 60 11.50 17.10 3.24
N ARG A 61 10.95 18.32 3.33
CA ARG A 61 10.64 18.96 4.63
C ARG A 61 9.52 18.23 5.36
N ALA A 62 8.46 17.85 4.65
CA ALA A 62 7.35 17.08 5.24
C ALA A 62 7.82 15.71 5.75
N PHE A 63 8.59 14.98 4.94
CA PHE A 63 9.17 13.70 5.35
C PHE A 63 10.16 13.84 6.50
N ALA A 64 11.00 14.88 6.52
CA ALA A 64 11.90 15.14 7.63
C ALA A 64 11.15 15.42 8.95
N ALA A 65 10.03 16.16 8.89
CA ALA A 65 9.18 16.40 10.05
C ALA A 65 8.51 15.11 10.55
N ALA A 66 7.97 14.29 9.64
CA ALA A 66 7.36 13.00 9.98
C ALA A 66 8.39 12.02 10.56
N ALA A 67 9.60 11.96 9.99
CA ALA A 67 10.67 11.13 10.51
C ALA A 67 11.11 11.58 11.91
N ARG A 68 11.28 12.88 12.15
CA ARG A 68 11.57 13.42 13.48
C ARG A 68 10.49 13.04 14.49
N TYR A 69 9.22 13.22 14.14
CA TYR A 69 8.10 12.78 14.97
C TYR A 69 8.17 11.27 15.28
N GLY A 70 8.40 10.43 14.27
CA GLY A 70 8.55 8.98 14.46
C GLY A 70 9.72 8.62 15.38
N VAL A 71 10.84 9.34 15.29
CA VAL A 71 11.99 9.15 16.17
C VAL A 71 11.68 9.61 17.60
N GLU A 72 11.17 10.82 17.77
CA GLU A 72 10.97 11.48 19.07
C GLU A 72 9.79 10.85 19.83
N GLU A 73 8.62 10.73 19.20
CA GLU A 73 7.37 10.35 19.86
C GLU A 73 7.13 8.84 19.83
N LEU A 74 7.28 8.20 18.67
CA LEU A 74 6.94 6.78 18.52
C LEU A 74 8.09 5.87 19.00
N ALA A 75 9.34 6.17 18.59
CA ALA A 75 10.51 5.39 18.99
C ALA A 75 11.14 5.87 20.32
N ARG A 76 10.68 6.99 20.88
CA ARG A 76 11.20 7.57 22.14
C ARG A 76 12.71 7.85 22.09
N GLY A 77 13.17 8.38 20.95
CA GLY A 77 14.57 8.70 20.67
C GLY A 77 15.50 7.51 20.44
N ARG A 78 14.97 6.28 20.30
CA ARG A 78 15.76 5.04 20.19
C ARG A 78 15.77 4.41 18.80
N ALA A 79 15.59 5.21 17.75
CA ALA A 79 15.68 4.72 16.38
C ALA A 79 17.13 4.63 15.90
N ASP A 80 17.45 3.57 15.17
CA ASP A 80 18.79 3.33 14.60
C ASP A 80 18.90 3.72 13.11
N LEU A 81 17.77 3.68 12.40
CA LEU A 81 17.67 3.82 10.94
C LEU A 81 16.29 4.38 10.58
N ILE A 82 16.21 5.08 9.46
CA ILE A 82 14.95 5.42 8.79
C ILE A 82 14.87 4.70 7.45
N GLY A 83 13.80 3.94 7.23
CA GLY A 83 13.41 3.47 5.90
C GLY A 83 12.39 4.44 5.30
N SER A 84 12.58 4.88 4.05
CA SER A 84 11.67 5.82 3.39
C SER A 84 11.37 5.40 1.96
N PHE A 85 10.09 5.28 1.62
CA PHE A 85 9.67 5.14 0.23
C PHE A 85 9.82 6.44 -0.55
N GLY A 86 9.60 7.58 0.11
CA GLY A 86 9.31 8.83 -0.57
C GLY A 86 7.88 8.85 -1.17
N GLN A 87 7.55 9.96 -1.83
CA GLN A 87 6.31 10.17 -2.54
C GLN A 87 6.50 9.87 -4.03
N THR A 88 5.87 8.80 -4.53
CA THR A 88 5.85 8.54 -5.98
C THR A 88 5.12 9.66 -6.71
N VAL A 89 5.79 10.26 -7.69
CA VAL A 89 5.26 11.32 -8.57
C VAL A 89 5.21 10.89 -10.03
N ARG A 90 6.02 9.88 -10.42
CA ARG A 90 5.96 9.25 -11.74
C ARG A 90 6.40 7.79 -11.64
N HIS A 91 5.69 6.92 -12.34
CA HIS A 91 6.07 5.54 -12.57
C HIS A 91 5.80 5.25 -14.05
N GLU A 92 6.85 5.19 -14.87
CA GLU A 92 6.73 5.16 -16.32
C GLU A 92 6.86 3.73 -16.81
N THR A 93 5.73 3.09 -17.11
CA THR A 93 5.70 1.76 -17.72
C THR A 93 5.65 1.86 -19.24
N VAL A 94 6.48 1.08 -19.93
CA VAL A 94 6.50 0.95 -21.39
C VAL A 94 6.24 -0.50 -21.77
N ARG A 95 5.94 -0.77 -23.04
CA ARG A 95 5.72 -2.14 -23.50
C ARG A 95 6.98 -2.99 -23.23
N GLY A 96 6.86 -3.94 -22.31
CA GLY A 96 7.94 -4.86 -21.94
C GLY A 96 8.71 -4.51 -20.67
N GLY A 97 8.33 -3.46 -19.91
CA GLY A 97 8.93 -3.19 -18.60
C GLY A 97 8.70 -1.76 -18.09
N THR A 98 9.42 -1.38 -17.04
CA THR A 98 9.38 -0.03 -16.48
C THR A 98 10.57 0.78 -16.99
N LEU A 99 10.32 1.92 -17.65
CA LEU A 99 11.37 2.83 -18.12
C LEU A 99 12.07 3.51 -16.93
N GLY A 100 11.30 3.90 -15.93
CA GLY A 100 11.83 4.55 -14.75
C GLY A 100 10.76 4.87 -13.72
N THR A 101 11.20 5.17 -12.51
CA THR A 101 10.32 5.60 -11.43
C THR A 101 10.95 6.75 -10.67
N LEU A 102 10.13 7.70 -10.23
CA LEU A 102 10.56 8.89 -9.52
C LEU A 102 9.80 9.03 -8.21
N GLN A 103 10.55 9.07 -7.12
CA GLN A 103 10.07 9.35 -5.77
C GLN A 103 10.71 10.64 -5.28
N LEU A 104 9.90 11.54 -4.74
CA LEU A 104 10.35 12.72 -4.01
C LEU A 104 10.44 12.40 -2.51
N GLY A 105 11.12 13.24 -1.72
CA GLY A 105 11.14 13.09 -0.26
C GLY A 105 12.51 13.28 0.38
N GLY A 106 13.55 13.63 -0.39
CA GLY A 106 14.81 14.19 0.09
C GLY A 106 15.45 13.46 1.28
N SER A 107 16.01 12.27 1.06
CA SER A 107 16.71 11.49 2.10
C SER A 107 17.78 12.29 2.85
N ALA A 108 18.46 13.22 2.18
CA ALA A 108 19.42 14.13 2.79
C ALA A 108 18.79 15.05 3.86
N ARG A 109 17.56 15.53 3.64
CA ARG A 109 16.85 16.36 4.62
C ARG A 109 16.38 15.53 5.81
N ILE A 110 15.94 14.30 5.56
CA ILE A 110 15.57 13.35 6.61
C ILE A 110 16.80 13.06 7.50
N ALA A 111 17.95 12.76 6.88
CA ALA A 111 19.19 12.47 7.58
C ALA A 111 19.69 13.68 8.39
N GLU A 112 19.67 14.88 7.81
CA GLU A 112 20.03 16.12 8.49
C GLU A 112 19.12 16.41 9.70
N ALA A 113 17.81 16.24 9.53
CA ALA A 113 16.83 16.56 10.57
C ALA A 113 16.85 15.57 11.74
N THR A 114 17.24 14.32 11.51
CA THR A 114 17.19 13.24 12.52
C THR A 114 18.56 12.81 13.03
N GLY A 115 19.63 13.11 12.28
CA GLY A 115 20.97 12.59 12.51
C GLY A 115 21.14 11.11 12.21
N LEU A 116 20.11 10.42 11.74
CA LEU A 116 20.10 8.97 11.51
C LEU A 116 20.42 8.62 10.04
N PRO A 117 21.01 7.44 9.78
CA PRO A 117 21.09 6.93 8.42
C PRO A 117 19.69 6.73 7.84
N VAL A 118 19.56 6.96 6.53
CA VAL A 118 18.30 6.84 5.80
C VAL A 118 18.49 5.91 4.61
N LEU A 119 17.71 4.84 4.56
CA LEU A 119 17.61 3.97 3.39
C LEU A 119 16.35 4.38 2.61
N ALA A 120 16.57 5.02 1.47
CA ALA A 120 15.51 5.56 0.62
C ALA A 120 15.49 4.87 -0.76
N ASP A 121 14.51 5.21 -1.61
CA ASP A 121 14.45 4.76 -3.00
C ASP A 121 14.59 3.23 -3.19
N PRO A 122 13.71 2.42 -2.56
CA PRO A 122 13.80 0.98 -2.73
C PRO A 122 13.41 0.53 -4.15
N ARG A 123 12.69 1.33 -4.93
CA ARG A 123 12.14 0.90 -6.23
C ARG A 123 13.18 0.90 -7.35
N SER A 124 14.05 1.91 -7.41
CA SER A 124 14.94 2.09 -8.56
C SER A 124 15.88 0.91 -8.80
N ARG A 125 16.32 0.22 -7.74
CA ARG A 125 17.21 -0.94 -7.88
C ARG A 125 16.51 -2.18 -8.45
N ASP A 126 15.21 -2.34 -8.17
CA ASP A 126 14.41 -3.41 -8.77
C ASP A 126 14.16 -3.14 -10.25
N VAL A 127 13.82 -1.90 -10.61
CA VAL A 127 13.68 -1.46 -12.02
C VAL A 127 14.98 -1.67 -12.80
N ALA A 128 16.11 -1.27 -12.24
CA ALA A 128 17.43 -1.48 -12.85
C ALA A 128 17.80 -2.96 -13.02
N ALA A 129 17.14 -3.87 -12.30
CA ALA A 129 17.31 -5.31 -12.40
C ALA A 129 16.29 -5.98 -13.33
N GLY A 130 15.57 -5.21 -14.15
CA GLY A 130 14.55 -5.70 -15.09
C GLY A 130 13.16 -5.86 -14.47
N GLY A 131 12.99 -5.55 -13.18
CA GLY A 131 11.69 -5.59 -12.52
C GLY A 131 10.86 -4.34 -12.80
N GLN A 132 9.63 -4.34 -12.30
CA GLN A 132 8.71 -3.22 -12.43
C GLN A 132 8.90 -2.17 -11.33
N GLY A 133 9.61 -2.44 -10.24
CA GLY A 133 9.73 -1.55 -9.08
C GLY A 133 8.48 -1.53 -8.18
N ALA A 134 7.48 -2.34 -8.51
CA ALA A 134 6.23 -2.54 -7.79
C ALA A 134 5.59 -3.88 -8.18
N PRO A 135 4.72 -4.45 -7.33
CA PRO A 135 4.52 -4.10 -5.93
C PRO A 135 5.68 -4.60 -5.04
N LEU A 136 6.06 -3.82 -4.01
CA LEU A 136 7.06 -4.22 -3.00
C LEU A 136 6.42 -4.75 -1.70
N ALA A 137 5.12 -4.54 -1.51
CA ALA A 137 4.33 -5.10 -0.40
C ALA A 137 4.45 -6.63 -0.23
N PRO A 138 4.63 -7.44 -1.30
CA PRO A 138 4.81 -8.88 -1.17
C PRO A 138 5.94 -9.30 -0.23
N VAL A 139 6.97 -8.48 -0.06
CA VAL A 139 8.09 -8.76 0.86
C VAL A 139 7.62 -8.83 2.30
N LEU A 140 6.80 -7.86 2.72
CA LEU A 140 6.18 -7.87 4.05
C LEU A 140 5.17 -9.01 4.14
N ASP A 141 4.30 -9.15 3.14
CA ASP A 141 3.22 -10.14 3.15
C ASP A 141 3.74 -11.57 3.27
N VAL A 142 4.74 -11.95 2.47
CA VAL A 142 5.31 -13.29 2.48
C VAL A 142 5.93 -13.62 3.83
N LEU A 143 6.76 -12.72 4.37
CA LEU A 143 7.42 -12.95 5.66
C LEU A 143 6.39 -12.98 6.80
N TRP A 144 5.45 -12.05 6.80
CA TRP A 144 4.44 -11.93 7.85
C TRP A 144 3.48 -13.11 7.86
N LEU A 145 2.95 -13.50 6.70
CA LEU A 145 2.04 -14.66 6.59
C LEU A 145 2.76 -15.97 6.94
N ALA A 146 4.03 -16.14 6.56
CA ALA A 146 4.83 -17.29 6.98
C ALA A 146 5.06 -17.32 8.51
N GLY A 147 5.10 -16.15 9.16
CA GLY A 147 5.18 -16.03 10.61
C GLY A 147 3.88 -16.34 11.35
N LEU A 148 2.74 -15.93 10.79
CA LEU A 148 1.40 -16.20 11.33
C LEU A 148 0.99 -17.66 11.15
N PHE A 149 1.29 -18.22 9.98
CA PHE A 149 0.89 -19.55 9.61
C PHE A 149 2.13 -20.36 9.16
N PRO A 150 2.90 -20.93 10.11
CA PRO A 150 4.09 -21.72 9.82
C PRO A 150 3.81 -22.90 8.87
N PRO A 151 4.83 -23.48 8.22
CA PRO A 151 4.72 -24.35 7.02
C PRO A 151 4.14 -25.75 7.27
N VAL A 152 2.97 -25.85 7.90
CA VAL A 152 2.03 -26.97 7.73
C VAL A 152 1.27 -26.83 6.39
N TRP A 153 1.43 -25.70 5.70
CA TRP A 153 0.98 -25.41 4.33
C TRP A 153 1.77 -26.21 3.29
N THR A 154 1.51 -27.51 3.22
CA THR A 154 1.81 -28.24 2.00
C THR A 154 0.82 -27.82 0.91
N THR A 155 1.24 -27.92 -0.35
CA THR A 155 0.50 -27.61 -1.59
C THR A 155 -0.87 -28.29 -1.75
N SER A 156 -1.35 -29.00 -0.72
CA SER A 156 -2.60 -29.74 -0.66
C SER A 156 -3.51 -29.31 0.50
N SER A 157 -3.18 -28.26 1.27
CA SER A 157 -4.09 -27.73 2.29
C SER A 157 -5.16 -26.85 1.63
N PRO A 158 -6.46 -27.11 1.87
CA PRO A 158 -7.57 -26.38 1.24
C PRO A 158 -7.75 -24.91 1.68
N ASP A 159 -6.78 -24.31 2.39
CA ASP A 159 -6.98 -23.08 3.15
C ASP A 159 -6.07 -21.91 2.75
N GLY A 160 -5.61 -21.84 1.49
CA GLY A 160 -4.61 -20.84 1.05
C GLY A 160 -4.90 -19.41 1.56
N VAL A 161 -3.86 -18.70 2.02
CA VAL A 161 -4.00 -17.35 2.58
C VAL A 161 -3.55 -16.32 1.56
N LEU A 162 -4.36 -15.29 1.34
CA LEU A 162 -4.02 -14.14 0.51
C LEU A 162 -3.90 -12.89 1.37
N ALA A 163 -2.88 -12.08 1.09
CA ALA A 163 -2.90 -10.68 1.51
C ALA A 163 -3.58 -9.86 0.41
N LEU A 164 -4.51 -9.00 0.79
CA LEU A 164 -5.21 -8.05 -0.09
C LEU A 164 -4.89 -6.64 0.39
N ASN A 165 -4.37 -5.77 -0.47
CA ASN A 165 -4.27 -4.35 -0.18
C ASN A 165 -5.29 -3.58 -1.02
N VAL A 166 -6.19 -2.83 -0.37
CA VAL A 166 -7.16 -1.96 -1.03
C VAL A 166 -6.72 -0.50 -0.86
N GLY A 167 -5.75 -0.10 -1.67
CA GLY A 167 -5.31 1.29 -1.79
C GLY A 167 -6.11 2.02 -2.87
N GLY A 168 -5.46 2.96 -3.59
CA GLY A 168 -6.06 3.53 -4.80
C GLY A 168 -6.30 2.47 -5.89
N ILE A 169 -5.31 1.58 -6.06
CA ILE A 169 -5.40 0.32 -6.81
C ILE A 169 -5.42 -0.81 -5.79
N ALA A 170 -6.23 -1.83 -6.05
CA ALA A 170 -6.29 -3.03 -5.25
C ALA A 170 -5.30 -4.08 -5.78
N ASN A 171 -4.59 -4.76 -4.89
CA ASN A 171 -3.64 -5.82 -5.25
C ASN A 171 -3.67 -6.97 -4.26
N ILE A 172 -3.26 -8.15 -4.73
CA ILE A 172 -3.15 -9.34 -3.90
C ILE A 172 -1.74 -9.91 -3.94
N THR A 173 -1.35 -10.51 -2.81
CA THR A 173 -0.16 -11.36 -2.70
C THR A 173 -0.63 -12.78 -2.37
N VAL A 174 -0.29 -13.72 -3.25
CA VAL A 174 -0.58 -15.15 -3.11
C VAL A 174 0.63 -15.84 -2.50
N VAL A 175 0.43 -16.53 -1.37
CA VAL A 175 1.49 -17.24 -0.66
C VAL A 175 1.13 -18.71 -0.43
N GLY A 176 2.12 -19.58 -0.26
CA GLY A 176 1.93 -20.98 0.16
C GLY A 176 1.58 -21.99 -0.94
N ARG A 177 1.41 -21.57 -2.20
CA ARG A 177 1.17 -22.46 -3.36
C ARG A 177 2.31 -22.43 -4.39
N GLY A 178 3.56 -22.34 -3.92
CA GLY A 178 4.76 -22.25 -4.77
C GLY A 178 5.52 -20.95 -4.58
N GLU A 179 6.14 -20.43 -5.66
CA GLU A 179 6.71 -19.08 -5.63
C GLU A 179 5.62 -18.04 -5.39
N PRO A 180 5.83 -17.05 -4.51
CA PRO A 180 4.85 -16.00 -4.30
C PRO A 180 4.56 -15.24 -5.58
N ILE A 181 3.29 -14.92 -5.80
CA ILE A 181 2.83 -14.13 -6.94
C ILE A 181 2.09 -12.92 -6.40
N ALA A 182 2.31 -11.76 -7.01
CA ALA A 182 1.54 -10.56 -6.69
C ALA A 182 1.17 -9.81 -7.96
N TYR A 183 -0.01 -9.22 -7.96
CA TYR A 183 -0.52 -8.45 -9.09
C TYR A 183 -1.68 -7.57 -8.65
N ASP A 184 -1.95 -6.55 -9.46
CA ASP A 184 -3.07 -5.66 -9.27
C ASP A 184 -4.37 -6.30 -9.78
N THR A 185 -5.44 -6.20 -8.99
CA THR A 185 -6.77 -6.73 -9.35
C THR A 185 -7.59 -5.70 -10.12
N GLY A 186 -7.25 -4.42 -9.99
CA GLY A 186 -7.97 -3.29 -10.60
C GLY A 186 -8.18 -2.12 -9.64
N PRO A 187 -9.22 -1.29 -9.84
CA PRO A 187 -9.45 -0.12 -9.01
C PRO A 187 -9.81 -0.51 -7.57
N GLY A 188 -9.13 0.13 -6.61
CA GLY A 188 -9.55 0.22 -5.22
C GLY A 188 -10.30 1.54 -4.99
N ASN A 189 -9.80 2.37 -4.09
CA ASN A 189 -10.38 3.67 -3.76
C ASN A 189 -10.22 4.72 -4.87
N ALA A 190 -9.29 4.59 -5.83
CA ALA A 190 -9.05 5.65 -6.81
C ALA A 190 -10.29 5.96 -7.66
N LEU A 191 -11.02 4.93 -8.09
CA LEU A 191 -12.25 5.11 -8.86
C LEU A 191 -13.42 5.57 -7.98
N ILE A 192 -13.45 5.14 -6.71
CA ILE A 192 -14.45 5.59 -5.73
C ILE A 192 -14.27 7.10 -5.44
N ASP A 193 -13.03 7.53 -5.21
CA ASP A 193 -12.65 8.92 -5.00
C ASP A 193 -12.95 9.76 -6.26
N ALA A 194 -12.62 9.26 -7.46
CA ALA A 194 -12.96 9.94 -8.71
C ALA A 194 -14.48 10.13 -8.90
N ALA A 195 -15.27 9.12 -8.53
CA ALA A 195 -16.73 9.21 -8.56
C ALA A 195 -17.26 10.18 -7.49
N ALA A 196 -16.66 10.20 -6.31
CA ALA A 196 -16.98 11.14 -5.24
C ALA A 196 -16.66 12.60 -5.63
N GLU A 197 -15.52 12.85 -6.27
CA GLU A 197 -15.15 14.15 -6.87
C GLU A 197 -16.19 14.57 -7.92
N LEU A 198 -16.61 13.65 -8.81
CA LEU A 198 -17.57 13.93 -9.88
C LEU A 198 -18.95 14.36 -9.34
N VAL A 199 -19.39 13.79 -8.22
CA VAL A 199 -20.69 14.12 -7.61
C VAL A 199 -20.62 15.28 -6.60
N GLY A 200 -19.43 15.86 -6.41
CA GLY A 200 -19.22 16.98 -5.49
C GLY A 200 -19.28 16.58 -4.01
N ALA A 201 -18.86 15.37 -3.66
CA ALA A 201 -18.71 14.95 -2.27
C ALA A 201 -17.64 15.79 -1.55
N GLU A 202 -17.78 15.92 -0.23
CA GLU A 202 -16.81 16.63 0.61
C GLU A 202 -15.43 15.99 0.50
N GLU A 203 -14.39 16.82 0.32
CA GLU A 203 -13.01 16.41 0.08
C GLU A 203 -12.79 15.46 -1.13
N GLY A 204 -13.80 15.25 -1.98
CA GLY A 204 -13.75 14.29 -3.07
C GLY A 204 -13.71 12.83 -2.59
N ARG A 205 -14.31 12.51 -1.44
CA ARG A 205 -14.29 11.17 -0.83
C ARG A 205 -15.68 10.72 -0.40
N ASP A 206 -15.91 9.41 -0.43
CA ASP A 206 -17.08 8.79 0.20
C ASP A 206 -16.72 8.27 1.59
N THR A 207 -16.66 9.19 2.55
CA THR A 207 -16.33 8.86 3.95
C THR A 207 -17.31 7.81 4.48
N ASP A 208 -16.75 6.72 5.02
CA ASP A 208 -17.46 5.54 5.52
C ASP A 208 -18.45 4.91 4.51
N GLY A 209 -18.26 5.14 3.21
CA GLY A 209 -19.18 4.65 2.17
C GLY A 209 -20.61 5.17 2.34
N THR A 210 -20.81 6.32 2.99
CA THR A 210 -22.14 6.81 3.39
C THR A 210 -23.05 7.13 2.21
N LEU A 211 -22.50 7.61 1.10
CA LEU A 211 -23.24 7.84 -0.14
C LEU A 211 -23.49 6.51 -0.86
N ALA A 212 -22.47 5.66 -1.01
CA ALA A 212 -22.63 4.34 -1.61
C ALA A 212 -23.67 3.47 -0.88
N ALA A 213 -23.78 3.59 0.45
CA ALA A 213 -24.75 2.85 1.26
C ALA A 213 -26.22 3.18 0.92
N ARG A 214 -26.48 4.39 0.40
CA ARG A 214 -27.83 4.84 0.01
C ARG A 214 -28.19 4.46 -1.42
N GLY A 215 -27.21 4.07 -2.22
CA GLY A 215 -27.38 3.75 -3.62
C GLY A 215 -27.76 2.29 -3.88
N ARG A 216 -28.08 2.03 -5.15
CA ARG A 216 -28.27 0.70 -5.71
C ARG A 216 -27.28 0.50 -6.85
N VAL A 217 -26.81 -0.74 -7.00
CA VAL A 217 -25.95 -1.12 -8.12
C VAL A 217 -26.74 -0.95 -9.41
N ARG A 218 -26.14 -0.25 -10.39
CA ARG A 218 -26.64 -0.09 -11.76
C ARG A 218 -26.01 -1.15 -12.65
N PRO A 219 -26.76 -2.20 -13.06
CA PRO A 219 -26.19 -3.31 -13.82
C PRO A 219 -25.58 -2.89 -15.16
N ASP A 220 -26.22 -1.95 -15.86
CA ASP A 220 -25.80 -1.41 -17.14
C ASP A 220 -24.46 -0.67 -17.06
N LEU A 221 -24.28 0.17 -16.03
CA LEU A 221 -23.01 0.84 -15.76
C LEU A 221 -21.93 -0.16 -15.31
N LEU A 222 -22.28 -1.11 -14.45
CA LEU A 222 -21.32 -2.09 -13.94
C LEU A 222 -20.77 -3.00 -15.05
N GLU A 223 -21.65 -3.47 -15.94
CA GLU A 223 -21.25 -4.27 -17.10
C GLU A 223 -20.29 -3.48 -18.00
N ARG A 224 -20.56 -2.20 -18.22
CA ARG A 224 -19.68 -1.33 -19.00
C ARG A 224 -18.30 -1.13 -18.36
N LEU A 225 -18.25 -0.97 -17.05
CA LEU A 225 -16.98 -0.85 -16.32
C LEU A 225 -16.19 -2.18 -16.42
N LEU A 226 -16.84 -3.31 -16.16
CA LEU A 226 -16.21 -4.64 -16.23
C LEU A 226 -15.70 -5.04 -17.62
N ALA A 227 -16.13 -4.35 -18.69
CA ALA A 227 -15.71 -4.65 -20.06
C ALA A 227 -14.29 -4.18 -20.43
N ASP A 228 -13.54 -3.59 -19.48
CA ASP A 228 -12.15 -3.20 -19.70
C ASP A 228 -11.24 -4.42 -19.91
N GLU A 229 -10.39 -4.38 -20.95
CA GLU A 229 -9.49 -5.47 -21.32
C GLU A 229 -8.53 -5.86 -20.18
N TYR A 230 -8.19 -4.90 -19.31
CA TYR A 230 -7.31 -5.13 -18.16
C TYR A 230 -7.78 -6.30 -17.28
N PHE A 231 -9.10 -6.43 -17.07
CA PHE A 231 -9.65 -7.47 -16.21
C PHE A 231 -9.44 -8.87 -16.78
N HIS A 232 -9.28 -8.98 -18.10
CA HIS A 232 -9.04 -10.25 -18.81
C HIS A 232 -7.56 -10.63 -18.96
N LEU A 233 -6.64 -9.75 -18.55
CA LEU A 233 -5.20 -10.06 -18.54
C LEU A 233 -4.85 -11.10 -17.47
N SER A 234 -3.96 -12.03 -17.82
CA SER A 234 -3.37 -12.99 -16.87
C SER A 234 -2.27 -12.33 -16.03
N PRO A 235 -2.07 -12.74 -14.76
CA PRO A 235 -0.90 -12.32 -13.97
C PRO A 235 0.44 -12.75 -14.61
N PRO A 236 1.55 -12.02 -14.34
CA PRO A 236 1.63 -10.79 -13.56
C PRO A 236 1.09 -9.58 -14.34
N LYS A 237 0.36 -8.69 -13.65
CA LYS A 237 -0.18 -7.45 -14.22
C LYS A 237 -0.20 -6.33 -13.17
N THR A 238 -0.02 -5.11 -13.65
CA THR A 238 0.03 -3.89 -12.84
C THR A 238 -0.89 -2.86 -13.47
N ALA A 239 -1.60 -2.08 -12.66
CA ALA A 239 -2.48 -1.00 -13.09
C ALA A 239 -2.04 0.32 -12.48
N ASP A 240 -2.07 1.36 -13.31
CA ASP A 240 -1.87 2.72 -12.83
C ASP A 240 -3.18 3.35 -12.36
N LYS A 241 -3.08 4.25 -11.38
CA LYS A 241 -4.22 5.07 -10.93
C LYS A 241 -4.81 5.93 -12.05
N GLU A 242 -4.02 6.24 -13.07
CA GLU A 242 -4.43 7.03 -14.23
C GLU A 242 -5.40 6.24 -15.14
N HIS A 243 -5.18 4.92 -15.31
CA HIS A 243 -6.06 4.05 -16.10
C HIS A 243 -7.47 4.01 -15.50
N PHE A 244 -7.57 3.77 -14.19
CA PHE A 244 -8.84 3.72 -13.47
C PHE A 244 -9.25 5.06 -12.82
N GLY A 245 -9.16 6.14 -13.60
CA GLY A 245 -9.45 7.49 -13.16
C GLY A 245 -10.78 8.07 -13.65
N LEU A 246 -10.88 9.40 -13.61
CA LEU A 246 -12.07 10.16 -13.99
C LEU A 246 -12.45 9.99 -15.48
N GLU A 247 -11.47 9.83 -16.36
CA GLU A 247 -11.71 9.62 -17.80
C GLU A 247 -12.38 8.27 -18.07
N TYR A 248 -11.85 7.20 -17.46
CA TYR A 248 -12.46 5.87 -17.50
C TYR A 248 -13.91 5.89 -17.02
N LEU A 249 -14.18 6.59 -15.91
CA LEU A 249 -15.54 6.76 -15.39
C LEU A 249 -16.45 7.54 -16.36
N ARG A 250 -15.98 8.66 -16.93
CA ARG A 250 -16.74 9.47 -17.90
C ARG A 250 -17.07 8.68 -19.16
N ASN A 251 -16.12 7.89 -19.67
CA ASN A 251 -16.32 7.05 -20.84
C ASN A 251 -17.40 5.97 -20.60
N ALA A 252 -17.45 5.40 -19.40
CA ALA A 252 -18.51 4.46 -19.03
C ALA A 252 -19.87 5.15 -18.89
N LEU A 253 -19.90 6.33 -18.26
CA LEU A 253 -21.14 7.12 -18.06
C LEU A 253 -21.75 7.63 -19.37
N ALA A 254 -20.94 7.94 -20.38
CA ALA A 254 -21.42 8.42 -21.68
C ALA A 254 -22.29 7.39 -22.44
N ALA A 255 -22.20 6.11 -22.07
CA ALA A 255 -22.90 5.02 -22.74
C ALA A 255 -24.18 4.55 -22.01
N VAL A 256 -24.54 5.17 -20.88
CA VAL A 256 -25.70 4.79 -20.06
C VAL A 256 -26.63 5.96 -19.81
N SER A 257 -27.84 5.68 -19.34
CA SER A 257 -28.75 6.74 -18.89
C SER A 257 -28.19 7.45 -17.66
N GLU A 258 -28.74 8.62 -17.33
CA GLU A 258 -28.38 9.35 -16.12
C GLU A 258 -28.38 8.44 -14.87
N VAL A 259 -27.38 8.63 -14.01
CA VAL A 259 -27.13 7.84 -12.80
C VAL A 259 -27.11 8.79 -11.61
N ALA A 260 -27.94 8.52 -10.61
CA ALA A 260 -27.94 9.29 -9.37
C ALA A 260 -26.62 9.11 -8.61
N ALA A 261 -26.16 10.13 -7.90
CA ALA A 261 -24.88 10.10 -7.19
C ALA A 261 -24.69 8.89 -6.24
N PRO A 262 -25.67 8.51 -5.39
CA PRO A 262 -25.56 7.30 -4.57
C PRO A 262 -25.41 6.02 -5.39
N ASP A 263 -26.14 5.90 -6.50
CA ASP A 263 -26.09 4.72 -7.38
C ASP A 263 -24.75 4.62 -8.10
N LEU A 264 -24.18 5.76 -8.50
CA LEU A 264 -22.84 5.82 -9.08
C LEU A 264 -21.80 5.28 -8.10
N LEU A 265 -21.76 5.81 -6.86
CA LEU A 265 -20.81 5.37 -5.84
C LEU A 265 -21.01 3.92 -5.44
N ARG A 266 -22.27 3.47 -5.35
CA ARG A 266 -22.58 2.07 -5.09
C ARG A 266 -22.07 1.16 -6.21
N THR A 267 -22.19 1.58 -7.46
CA THR A 267 -21.80 0.80 -8.63
C THR A 267 -20.28 0.70 -8.77
N VAL A 268 -19.54 1.79 -8.60
CA VAL A 268 -18.07 1.74 -8.64
C VAL A 268 -17.49 0.99 -7.43
N THR A 269 -18.13 1.06 -6.27
CA THR A 269 -17.74 0.24 -5.11
C THR A 269 -17.96 -1.25 -5.39
N GLU A 270 -19.09 -1.60 -6.02
CA GLU A 270 -19.38 -2.99 -6.44
C GLU A 270 -18.40 -3.49 -7.51
N LEU A 271 -17.91 -2.63 -8.40
CA LEU A 271 -16.84 -2.99 -9.34
C LEU A 271 -15.61 -3.51 -8.60
N THR A 272 -15.11 -2.77 -7.60
CA THR A 272 -13.98 -3.21 -6.76
C THR A 272 -14.28 -4.52 -6.05
N VAL A 273 -15.49 -4.70 -5.49
CA VAL A 273 -15.89 -5.96 -4.86
C VAL A 273 -15.74 -7.13 -5.83
N ARG A 274 -16.24 -6.98 -7.07
CA ARG A 274 -16.22 -8.05 -8.07
C ARG A 274 -14.82 -8.37 -8.54
N THR A 275 -14.03 -7.37 -8.94
CA THR A 275 -12.70 -7.59 -9.51
C THR A 275 -11.74 -8.17 -8.47
N VAL A 276 -11.82 -7.73 -7.21
CA VAL A 276 -11.06 -8.31 -6.10
C VAL A 276 -11.51 -9.74 -5.81
N THR A 277 -12.83 -9.98 -5.72
CA THR A 277 -13.34 -11.33 -5.42
C THR A 277 -12.95 -12.32 -6.51
N GLU A 278 -13.11 -11.97 -7.78
CA GLU A 278 -12.75 -12.83 -8.91
C GLU A 278 -11.25 -13.17 -8.90
N ALA A 279 -10.40 -12.16 -8.67
CA ALA A 279 -8.96 -12.36 -8.57
C ALA A 279 -8.58 -13.26 -7.38
N CYS A 280 -9.22 -13.09 -6.22
CA CYS A 280 -9.02 -13.95 -5.06
C CYS A 280 -9.52 -15.38 -5.32
N ALA A 281 -10.74 -15.54 -5.85
CA ALA A 281 -11.38 -16.82 -6.07
C ALA A 281 -10.60 -17.73 -7.03
N ALA A 282 -9.87 -17.15 -7.98
CA ALA A 282 -8.96 -17.88 -8.87
C ALA A 282 -7.85 -18.67 -8.14
N HIS A 283 -7.56 -18.33 -6.88
CA HIS A 283 -6.58 -19.01 -6.03
C HIS A 283 -7.20 -19.89 -4.93
N GLU A 284 -8.54 -19.98 -4.91
CA GLU A 284 -9.31 -20.77 -3.94
C GLU A 284 -8.81 -20.60 -2.49
N PRO A 285 -8.84 -19.37 -1.94
CA PRO A 285 -8.31 -19.11 -0.62
C PRO A 285 -9.29 -19.55 0.47
N GLY A 286 -8.77 -20.06 1.58
CA GLY A 286 -9.55 -20.22 2.80
C GLY A 286 -9.66 -18.90 3.58
N LEU A 287 -8.66 -18.01 3.43
CA LEU A 287 -8.58 -16.76 4.15
C LEU A 287 -7.99 -15.64 3.29
N VAL A 288 -8.64 -14.48 3.31
CA VAL A 288 -8.13 -13.22 2.76
C VAL A 288 -7.93 -12.24 3.90
N ILE A 289 -6.74 -11.64 3.98
CA ILE A 289 -6.39 -10.63 4.98
C ILE A 289 -6.22 -9.28 4.29
N ALA A 290 -7.19 -8.39 4.50
CA ALA A 290 -7.27 -7.08 3.87
C ALA A 290 -6.52 -5.98 4.65
N SER A 291 -5.82 -5.11 3.91
CA SER A 291 -5.16 -3.89 4.38
C SER A 291 -5.48 -2.71 3.47
N GLY A 292 -4.91 -1.53 3.77
CA GLY A 292 -5.10 -0.31 3.00
C GLY A 292 -6.35 0.47 3.39
N GLY A 293 -6.47 1.69 2.87
CA GLY A 293 -7.54 2.62 3.24
C GLY A 293 -8.96 2.11 2.92
N GLY A 294 -9.11 1.21 1.94
CA GLY A 294 -10.41 0.61 1.60
C GLY A 294 -11.03 -0.23 2.72
N VAL A 295 -10.24 -0.67 3.70
CA VAL A 295 -10.74 -1.38 4.90
C VAL A 295 -11.66 -0.48 5.74
N ALA A 296 -11.50 0.85 5.66
CA ALA A 296 -12.36 1.80 6.35
C ALA A 296 -13.74 1.97 5.67
N ASN A 297 -13.95 1.47 4.45
CA ASN A 297 -15.24 1.55 3.76
C ASN A 297 -16.12 0.33 4.10
N PRO A 298 -17.18 0.47 4.95
CA PRO A 298 -18.00 -0.65 5.38
C PRO A 298 -18.83 -1.26 4.25
N VAL A 299 -19.20 -0.47 3.23
CA VAL A 299 -19.93 -0.95 2.06
C VAL A 299 -19.06 -1.89 1.24
N LEU A 300 -17.82 -1.49 1.00
CA LEU A 300 -16.82 -2.30 0.31
C LEU A 300 -16.52 -3.58 1.08
N MET A 301 -16.20 -3.48 2.38
CA MET A 301 -15.85 -4.63 3.22
C MET A 301 -17.01 -5.61 3.41
N SER A 302 -18.25 -5.11 3.49
CA SER A 302 -19.46 -5.96 3.50
C SER A 302 -19.67 -6.67 2.17
N GLY A 303 -19.43 -5.98 1.06
CA GLY A 303 -19.43 -6.55 -0.29
C GLY A 303 -18.42 -7.70 -0.43
N LEU A 304 -17.15 -7.42 -0.10
CA LEU A 304 -16.07 -8.40 -0.15
C LEU A 304 -16.35 -9.60 0.74
N ARG A 305 -16.77 -9.40 2.00
CA ARG A 305 -17.07 -10.51 2.91
C ARG A 305 -18.18 -11.41 2.37
N ARG A 306 -19.22 -10.83 1.76
CA ARG A 306 -20.33 -11.58 1.17
C ARG A 306 -19.87 -12.40 -0.04
N GLU A 307 -19.17 -11.78 -0.99
CA GLU A 307 -18.80 -12.45 -2.23
C GLU A 307 -17.67 -13.47 -2.00
N LEU A 308 -16.63 -13.13 -1.23
CA LEU A 308 -15.58 -14.09 -0.84
C LEU A 308 -16.16 -15.27 -0.06
N GLY A 309 -17.12 -15.03 0.84
CA GLY A 309 -17.81 -16.09 1.58
C GLY A 309 -18.58 -17.07 0.69
N ARG A 310 -19.12 -16.62 -0.46
CA ARG A 310 -19.73 -17.51 -1.47
C ARG A 310 -18.71 -18.45 -2.12
N HIS A 311 -17.44 -18.06 -2.12
CA HIS A 311 -16.32 -18.87 -2.58
C HIS A 311 -15.61 -19.64 -1.45
N GLY A 312 -16.15 -19.63 -0.23
CA GLY A 312 -15.61 -20.37 0.91
C GLY A 312 -14.45 -19.67 1.63
N ALA A 313 -14.17 -18.40 1.32
CA ALA A 313 -13.08 -17.65 1.93
C ALA A 313 -13.56 -16.74 3.08
N GLU A 314 -12.86 -16.76 4.21
CA GLU A 314 -13.04 -15.78 5.28
C GLU A 314 -12.34 -14.46 4.92
N LEU A 315 -12.90 -13.32 5.38
CA LEU A 315 -12.27 -12.00 5.24
C LEU A 315 -11.94 -11.40 6.61
N ASN A 316 -10.64 -11.32 6.91
CA ASN A 316 -10.07 -10.60 8.04
C ASN A 316 -9.35 -9.33 7.60
N THR A 317 -9.03 -8.47 8.55
CA THR A 317 -8.17 -7.30 8.35
C THR A 317 -6.79 -7.55 8.91
N SER A 318 -5.79 -6.87 8.36
CA SER A 318 -4.42 -6.96 8.86
C SER A 318 -4.29 -6.52 10.31
N GLY A 319 -5.17 -5.63 10.78
CA GLY A 319 -5.22 -5.15 12.16
C GLY A 319 -5.50 -6.27 13.17
N GLN A 320 -6.38 -7.23 12.79
CA GLN A 320 -6.64 -8.42 13.61
C GLN A 320 -5.41 -9.32 13.78
N HIS A 321 -4.39 -9.14 12.91
CA HIS A 321 -3.17 -9.91 12.85
C HIS A 321 -1.91 -9.07 13.14
N GLY A 322 -2.10 -7.89 13.75
CA GLY A 322 -1.01 -7.08 14.28
C GLY A 322 -0.37 -6.10 13.30
N ILE A 323 -0.99 -5.79 12.15
CA ILE A 323 -0.56 -4.71 11.26
C ILE A 323 -1.75 -3.80 10.98
N PRO A 324 -1.79 -2.55 11.50
CA PRO A 324 -2.88 -1.62 11.22
C PRO A 324 -3.06 -1.44 9.71
N PRO A 325 -4.30 -1.55 9.18
CA PRO A 325 -4.55 -1.52 7.73
C PRO A 325 -3.98 -0.29 7.03
N ASP A 326 -4.07 0.88 7.66
CA ASP A 326 -3.57 2.16 7.16
C ASP A 326 -2.05 2.33 7.31
N ALA A 327 -1.40 1.59 8.21
CA ALA A 327 0.02 1.72 8.48
C ALA A 327 0.92 0.77 7.66
N LYS A 328 0.35 -0.19 6.93
CA LYS A 328 1.10 -1.30 6.31
C LYS A 328 2.28 -0.83 5.45
N GLU A 329 2.13 0.25 4.69
CA GLU A 329 3.22 0.81 3.87
C GLU A 329 4.37 1.39 4.71
N ALA A 330 4.06 2.06 5.82
CA ALA A 330 5.09 2.56 6.75
C ALA A 330 5.83 1.41 7.45
N PHE A 331 5.13 0.33 7.83
CA PHE A 331 5.76 -0.89 8.34
C PHE A 331 6.67 -1.55 7.30
N LEU A 332 6.22 -1.60 6.04
CA LEU A 332 7.03 -2.11 4.94
C LEU A 332 8.27 -1.24 4.71
N ALA A 333 8.18 0.09 4.76
CA ALA A 333 9.32 0.98 4.63
C ALA A 333 10.38 0.71 5.73
N ALA A 334 9.94 0.57 6.99
CA ALA A 334 10.82 0.20 8.09
C ALA A 334 11.48 -1.17 7.87
N LEU A 335 10.71 -2.16 7.41
CA LEU A 335 11.23 -3.50 7.10
C LEU A 335 12.25 -3.47 5.97
N LEU A 336 12.00 -2.76 4.87
CA LEU A 336 12.96 -2.65 3.76
C LEU A 336 14.25 -1.95 4.18
N GLY A 337 14.15 -0.94 5.05
CA GLY A 337 15.32 -0.34 5.70
C GLY A 337 16.13 -1.38 6.47
N PHE A 338 15.47 -2.16 7.32
CA PHE A 338 16.10 -3.23 8.09
C PHE A 338 16.77 -4.28 7.18
N LEU A 339 16.04 -4.82 6.20
CA LEU A 339 16.57 -5.82 5.26
C LEU A 339 17.78 -5.28 4.51
N GLY A 340 17.70 -4.05 4.00
CA GLY A 340 18.78 -3.40 3.26
C GLY A 340 20.06 -3.24 4.09
N MET A 341 19.95 -2.79 5.34
CA MET A 341 21.09 -2.67 6.26
C MET A 341 21.73 -4.02 6.61
N HIS A 342 20.95 -5.10 6.60
CA HIS A 342 21.42 -6.47 6.80
C HIS A 342 21.89 -7.18 5.52
N GLY A 343 21.87 -6.50 4.37
CA GLY A 343 22.25 -7.08 3.08
C GLY A 343 21.27 -8.15 2.57
N ILE A 344 20.03 -8.14 3.06
CA ILE A 344 18.97 -9.07 2.65
C ILE A 344 18.19 -8.45 1.49
N ALA A 345 17.77 -9.29 0.54
CA ALA A 345 16.98 -8.84 -0.59
C ALA A 345 15.64 -8.23 -0.13
N GLY A 346 15.27 -7.10 -0.74
CA GLY A 346 14.05 -6.36 -0.46
C GLY A 346 13.01 -6.47 -1.56
N ASN A 347 13.20 -7.35 -2.54
CA ASN A 347 12.21 -7.66 -3.59
C ASN A 347 11.91 -9.17 -3.63
N ILE A 348 10.82 -9.52 -4.30
CA ILE A 348 10.50 -10.89 -4.68
C ILE A 348 10.44 -10.90 -6.21
N ALA A 349 11.41 -11.56 -6.84
CA ALA A 349 11.61 -11.53 -8.29
C ALA A 349 10.37 -12.01 -9.06
N SER A 350 9.68 -13.05 -8.57
CA SER A 350 8.43 -13.57 -9.15
C SER A 350 7.26 -12.59 -9.05
N CYS A 351 7.32 -11.60 -8.14
CA CYS A 351 6.31 -10.56 -8.00
C CYS A 351 6.61 -9.32 -8.86
N THR A 352 7.88 -8.92 -8.95
CA THR A 352 8.25 -7.68 -9.66
C THR A 352 8.70 -7.91 -11.10
N GLY A 353 9.06 -9.14 -11.47
CA GLY A 353 9.65 -9.46 -12.78
C GLY A 353 11.16 -9.22 -12.88
N ALA A 354 11.83 -8.85 -11.77
CA ALA A 354 13.28 -8.68 -11.78
C ALA A 354 14.01 -10.00 -12.08
N GLU A 355 15.22 -9.92 -12.66
CA GLU A 355 16.06 -11.07 -12.98
C GLU A 355 16.45 -11.92 -11.75
N GLY A 356 16.27 -11.38 -10.54
CA GLY A 356 16.51 -12.10 -9.31
C GLY A 356 16.41 -11.20 -8.07
N PRO A 357 16.75 -11.76 -6.89
CA PRO A 357 16.72 -11.01 -5.64
C PRO A 357 17.73 -9.87 -5.64
N ARG A 358 17.34 -8.73 -5.08
CA ARG A 358 18.14 -7.50 -4.96
C ARG A 358 17.98 -6.91 -3.57
N VAL A 359 19.10 -6.55 -2.96
CA VAL A 359 19.11 -5.61 -1.83
C VAL A 359 18.66 -4.26 -2.37
N LEU A 360 17.59 -3.70 -1.81
CA LEU A 360 16.97 -2.48 -2.29
C LEU A 360 17.44 -1.26 -1.49
N GLY A 361 17.31 -0.10 -2.13
CA GLY A 361 17.50 1.21 -1.51
C GLY A 361 18.88 1.82 -1.70
N THR A 362 18.92 3.12 -1.43
CA THR A 362 20.11 3.97 -1.44
C THR A 362 20.31 4.54 -0.04
N LEU A 363 21.52 4.40 0.49
CA LEU A 363 21.86 4.84 1.83
C LEU A 363 22.37 6.28 1.84
N THR A 364 21.72 7.13 2.63
CA THR A 364 22.22 8.45 3.03
C THR A 364 22.79 8.34 4.45
N PRO A 365 24.09 8.63 4.67
CA PRO A 365 24.68 8.59 6.01
C PRO A 365 24.03 9.59 6.97
N GLY A 366 23.95 9.23 8.24
CA GLY A 366 23.61 10.14 9.33
C GLY A 366 24.82 10.96 9.81
N ASN A 367 24.73 11.52 11.02
CA ASN A 367 25.80 12.34 11.60
C ASN A 367 26.87 11.53 12.37
N ARG A 368 26.70 10.21 12.48
CA ARG A 368 27.66 9.28 13.10
C ARG A 368 28.33 8.42 12.03
N PRO A 369 29.55 7.89 12.29
CA PRO A 369 30.17 6.90 11.42
C PRO A 369 29.21 5.76 11.11
N LEU A 370 29.09 5.41 9.83
CA LEU A 370 28.18 4.36 9.40
C LEU A 370 28.65 3.01 9.96
N SER A 371 27.76 2.35 10.72
CA SER A 371 27.95 0.99 11.19
C SER A 371 26.78 0.16 10.67
N THR A 372 27.07 -0.78 9.77
CA THR A 372 26.08 -1.76 9.29
C THR A 372 26.15 -3.01 10.15
N PRO A 373 25.02 -3.67 10.43
CA PRO A 373 25.04 -4.97 11.07
C PRO A 373 25.78 -6.00 10.20
N GLU A 374 26.22 -7.10 10.83
CA GLU A 374 26.85 -8.18 10.08
C GLU A 374 25.88 -8.76 9.03
N PRO A 375 26.37 -9.07 7.81
CA PRO A 375 25.57 -9.73 6.80
C PRO A 375 25.00 -11.05 7.30
N VAL A 376 23.75 -11.28 6.96
CA VAL A 376 23.03 -12.46 7.44
C VAL A 376 23.34 -13.65 6.54
N GLY A 377 23.99 -14.68 7.09
CA GLY A 377 24.30 -15.92 6.35
C GLY A 377 23.14 -16.92 6.26
N THR A 378 22.07 -16.72 7.03
CA THR A 378 20.86 -17.58 7.02
C THR A 378 19.71 -16.87 6.30
N PRO A 379 19.00 -17.53 5.37
CA PRO A 379 17.83 -16.93 4.73
C PRO A 379 16.79 -16.48 5.75
N VAL A 380 16.25 -15.27 5.54
CA VAL A 380 15.08 -14.82 6.31
C VAL A 380 13.83 -15.45 5.73
N THR A 381 13.07 -16.13 6.57
CA THR A 381 11.94 -16.99 6.16
C THR A 381 10.61 -16.55 6.74
N ALA A 382 10.61 -15.75 7.82
CA ALA A 382 9.40 -15.31 8.47
C ALA A 382 9.60 -13.99 9.24
N LEU A 383 8.50 -13.28 9.46
CA LEU A 383 8.36 -12.15 10.35
C LEU A 383 7.23 -12.44 11.34
N ARG A 384 7.52 -12.38 12.64
CA ARG A 384 6.55 -12.60 13.72
C ARG A 384 6.32 -11.33 14.50
N ILE A 385 5.06 -10.99 14.74
CA ILE A 385 4.67 -9.80 15.50
C ILE A 385 4.43 -10.21 16.96
N SER A 386 5.27 -9.71 17.86
CA SER A 386 5.32 -10.18 19.25
C SER A 386 4.15 -9.71 20.14
N ALA A 387 3.41 -8.67 19.72
CA ALA A 387 2.28 -8.13 20.48
C ALA A 387 1.25 -7.42 19.57
N PRO A 388 0.36 -8.15 18.87
CA PRO A 388 -0.61 -7.58 17.94
C PRO A 388 -1.56 -6.52 18.54
N SER A 389 -1.78 -6.55 19.86
CA SER A 389 -2.74 -5.70 20.57
C SER A 389 -2.11 -4.48 21.28
N ALA A 390 -0.81 -4.24 21.13
CA ALA A 390 -0.08 -3.24 21.93
C ALA A 390 0.06 -1.87 21.25
N PHE A 391 -0.67 -1.60 20.17
CA PHE A 391 -0.62 -0.32 19.48
C PHE A 391 -1.07 0.82 20.39
N HIS A 392 -0.11 1.63 20.84
CA HIS A 392 -0.40 2.94 21.41
C HIS A 392 -0.46 3.93 20.25
N THR A 393 -1.66 4.43 19.94
CA THR A 393 -1.84 5.57 19.03
C THR A 393 -1.98 6.82 19.89
N PRO A 394 -0.97 7.69 19.97
CA PRO A 394 -1.17 9.00 20.59
C PRO A 394 -2.18 9.78 19.73
N GLY A 395 -3.29 10.22 20.31
CA GLY A 395 -4.13 11.26 19.70
C GLY A 395 -5.19 10.87 18.66
N ARG A 396 -5.36 9.59 18.28
CA ARG A 396 -6.64 9.16 17.70
C ARG A 396 -7.59 8.80 18.85
N GLU A 397 -8.37 9.77 19.30
CA GLU A 397 -9.69 9.42 19.81
C GLU A 397 -10.31 8.53 18.74
N SER A 398 -10.64 7.30 19.11
CA SER A 398 -11.61 6.54 18.36
C SER A 398 -12.82 7.46 18.15
N THR A 399 -13.07 7.91 16.93
CA THR A 399 -14.42 8.34 16.52
C THR A 399 -15.30 7.09 16.39
N CYS A 400 -15.35 6.36 17.51
CA CYS A 400 -16.25 5.30 17.88
C CYS A 400 -16.65 5.62 19.33
N ALA A 401 -17.14 6.84 19.53
CA ALA A 401 -17.95 7.20 20.68
C ALA A 401 -19.25 7.78 20.11
N SER A 402 -20.31 7.01 20.26
CA SER A 402 -21.70 7.43 20.08
C SER A 402 -21.91 8.82 20.66
N SER A 403 -22.15 9.82 19.80
CA SER A 403 -22.74 11.09 20.20
C SER A 403 -24.24 10.88 20.43
N THR A 404 -24.60 10.25 21.55
CA THR A 404 -25.89 10.51 22.17
C THR A 404 -25.77 11.82 22.94
N TRP A 405 -26.35 12.89 22.41
CA TRP A 405 -26.83 14.00 23.23
C TRP A 405 -28.13 14.56 22.65
N GLN A 406 -29.02 14.91 23.59
CA GLN A 406 -30.33 15.55 23.42
C GLN A 406 -30.27 16.87 22.65
#